data_AF-A0A3A8JGF7-F1
#
_entry.id   AF-A0A3A8JGF7-F1
#
_cell.length_a   1.000
_cell.length_b   1.000
_cell.length_c   1.000
_cell.angle_alpha   90.00
_cell.angle_beta   90.00
_cell.angle_gamma   90.00
#
_symmetry.space_group_name_H-M   'P 1'
#
loop_
_entity.id
_entity.type
_entity.pdbx_description
1 polymer ?
#
loop_
_entity_poly.entity_id
_entity_poly.type
_entity_poly.pdbx_seq_one_letter_code
_entity_poly.pdbx_strand_id
1 'polypeptide(L)'
;KKHSIVLVAEGCMTAQDCQKELSQYINVDNRVSVLGHVQRGGSPTGADRVLASRLGGYAVDLLMQGETAKGVGIKNNKIVATSFDEIFDGKDHKFDYSLYELANKLSI
;
A
#
# COMPACT_ATOMS: atom_id res chain seq x y z
N LYS A 1 14.33 4.54 24.73
CA LYS A 1 14.42 4.60 23.26
C LYS A 1 15.53 5.53 22.83
N LYS A 2 16.33 5.18 21.82
CA LYS A 2 17.36 6.07 21.25
C LYS A 2 16.78 7.00 20.18
N HIS A 3 15.77 6.55 19.45
CA HIS A 3 15.04 7.31 18.43
C HIS A 3 13.56 6.92 18.44
N SER A 4 12.71 7.82 17.93
CA SER A 4 11.30 7.58 17.64
C SER A 4 11.05 7.93 16.18
N ILE A 5 10.27 7.11 15.47
CA ILE A 5 9.92 7.31 14.07
C ILE A 5 8.40 7.45 13.98
N VAL A 6 7.95 8.49 13.27
CA VAL A 6 6.53 8.72 12.98
C VAL A 6 6.35 8.60 11.46
N LEU A 7 5.41 7.76 11.03
CA LEU A 7 5.04 7.61 9.63
C LEU A 7 3.73 8.37 9.37
N VAL A 8 3.70 9.18 8.32
CA VAL A 8 2.55 10.00 7.94
C VAL A 8 2.17 9.68 6.50
N ALA A 9 0.94 9.19 6.28
CA ALA A 9 0.42 8.98 4.94
C ALA A 9 0.03 10.32 4.31
N GLU A 10 0.38 10.52 3.04
CA GLU A 10 0.15 11.79 2.31
C GLU A 10 -1.34 12.16 2.19
N GLY A 11 -2.24 11.19 2.25
CA GLY A 11 -3.69 11.41 2.27
C GLY A 11 -4.23 11.92 3.62
N CYS A 12 -3.44 11.89 4.69
CA CYS A 12 -3.85 12.38 6.01
C CYS A 12 -3.46 13.86 6.20
N MET A 13 -2.18 14.18 6.04
CA MET A 13 -1.63 15.54 6.13
C MET A 13 -0.20 15.57 5.59
N THR A 14 0.38 16.77 5.43
CA THR A 14 1.80 16.89 5.10
C THR A 14 2.69 16.54 6.31
N ALA A 15 3.91 16.08 6.06
CA ALA A 15 4.86 15.79 7.14
C ALA A 15 5.26 17.05 7.92
N GLN A 16 5.26 18.22 7.27
CA GLN A 16 5.54 19.52 7.87
C GLN A 16 4.42 19.96 8.83
N ASP A 17 3.16 19.77 8.45
CA ASP A 17 2.02 20.08 9.32
C ASP A 17 2.04 19.17 10.56
N CYS A 18 2.34 17.88 10.37
CA CYS A 18 2.52 16.93 11.46
C CYS A 18 3.65 17.36 12.41
N GLN A 19 4.81 17.75 11.88
CA GLN A 19 5.93 18.26 12.68
C GLN A 19 5.52 19.50 13.49
N LYS A 20 4.83 20.45 12.85
CA LYS A 20 4.37 21.69 13.50
C LYS A 20 3.39 21.40 14.64
N GLU A 21 2.47 20.47 14.44
CA GLU A 21 1.51 20.05 15.47
C GLU A 21 2.21 19.34 16.63
N LEU A 22 3.04 18.32 16.35
CA LEU A 22 3.74 17.58 17.41
C LEU A 22 4.61 18.50 18.28
N SER A 23 5.30 19.45 17.66
CA SER A 23 6.20 20.39 18.36
C SER A 23 5.50 21.23 19.43
N GLN A 24 4.17 21.33 19.41
CA GLN A 24 3.40 22.01 20.47
C GLN A 24 3.33 21.19 21.77
N TYR A 25 3.46 19.87 21.66
CA TYR A 25 3.30 18.93 22.79
C TYR A 25 4.62 18.32 23.26
N ILE A 26 5.67 18.38 22.43
CA ILE A 26 6.97 17.77 22.72
C ILE A 26 8.10 18.76 22.53
N ASN A 27 9.08 18.74 23.43
CA ASN A 27 10.29 19.56 23.33
C ASN A 27 11.50 18.69 22.93
N VAL A 28 11.46 18.13 21.71
CA VAL A 28 12.54 17.31 21.14
C VAL A 28 12.85 17.74 19.72
N ASP A 29 14.12 17.61 19.31
CA ASP A 29 14.53 17.84 17.92
C ASP A 29 13.86 16.80 17.01
N ASN A 30 13.07 17.27 16.05
CA ASN A 30 12.33 16.45 15.10
C ASN A 30 12.77 16.76 13.67
N ARG A 31 12.96 15.71 12.88
CA ARG A 31 13.42 15.82 11.49
C ARG A 31 12.39 15.22 10.55
N VAL A 32 12.09 15.96 9.48
CA VAL A 32 11.15 15.55 8.44
C VAL A 32 11.91 15.04 7.22
N SER A 33 11.46 13.91 6.68
CA SER A 33 11.88 13.40 5.38
C SER A 33 10.63 13.07 4.56
N VAL A 34 10.54 13.64 3.36
CA VAL A 34 9.46 13.36 2.41
C VAL A 34 10.06 12.57 1.25
N LEU A 35 9.65 11.30 1.13
CA LEU A 35 10.17 10.41 0.08
C LEU A 35 9.70 10.84 -1.33
N GLY A 36 8.42 11.20 -1.46
CA GLY A 36 7.83 11.62 -2.74
C GLY A 36 7.96 10.55 -3.83
N HIS A 37 8.34 10.99 -5.05
CA HIS A 37 8.36 10.17 -6.25
C HIS A 37 9.39 9.03 -6.24
N VAL A 38 10.36 9.03 -5.32
CA VAL A 38 11.34 7.95 -5.21
C VAL A 38 10.68 6.59 -4.96
N GLN A 39 9.50 6.59 -4.31
CA GLN A 39 8.72 5.38 -4.02
C GLN A 39 8.11 4.72 -5.27
N ARG A 40 8.08 5.42 -6.41
CA ARG A 40 7.52 4.91 -7.68
C ARG A 40 8.59 4.37 -8.63
N GLY A 41 9.86 4.54 -8.30
CA GLY A 41 11.00 4.13 -9.13
C GLY A 41 11.79 2.97 -8.52
N GLY A 42 12.85 2.55 -9.22
CA GLY A 42 13.72 1.45 -8.81
C GLY A 42 13.40 0.12 -9.49
N SER A 43 14.34 -0.82 -9.41
CA SER A 43 14.14 -2.17 -9.96
C SER A 43 13.09 -2.92 -9.13
N PRO A 44 12.08 -3.57 -9.77
CA PRO A 44 11.05 -4.31 -9.05
C PRO A 44 11.65 -5.46 -8.26
N THR A 45 11.04 -5.78 -7.11
CA THR A 45 11.46 -6.88 -6.25
C THR A 45 11.19 -8.24 -6.94
N GLY A 46 11.76 -9.32 -6.40
CA GLY A 46 11.47 -10.67 -6.90
C GLY A 46 9.97 -11.02 -6.84
N ALA A 47 9.30 -10.61 -5.76
CA ALA A 47 7.87 -10.81 -5.60
C ALA A 47 7.06 -10.05 -6.65
N ASP A 48 7.41 -8.79 -6.92
CA ASP A 48 6.74 -7.98 -7.95
C ASP A 48 6.88 -8.59 -9.34
N ARG A 49 8.08 -9.06 -9.68
CA ARG A 49 8.33 -9.71 -10.99
C ARG A 49 7.50 -10.98 -11.15
N VAL A 50 7.48 -11.85 -10.13
CA VAL A 50 6.68 -13.08 -10.16
C VAL A 50 5.19 -12.76 -10.25
N LEU A 51 4.71 -11.79 -9.48
CA LEU A 51 3.31 -11.36 -9.51
C LEU A 51 2.93 -10.81 -10.89
N ALA A 52 3.73 -9.89 -11.43
CA ALA A 52 3.50 -9.30 -12.75
C ALA A 52 3.43 -10.36 -13.85
N SER A 53 4.37 -11.32 -13.86
CA SER A 53 4.37 -12.42 -14.82
C SER A 53 3.12 -13.29 -14.71
N ARG A 54 2.69 -13.63 -13.48
CA ARG A 54 1.47 -14.43 -13.25
C ARG A 54 0.21 -13.70 -13.68
N LEU A 55 0.08 -12.42 -13.34
CA LEU A 55 -1.08 -11.61 -13.71
C LEU A 55 -1.15 -11.41 -15.23
N GLY A 56 -0.02 -11.09 -15.87
CA GLY A 56 0.04 -10.90 -17.32
C GLY A 56 -0.31 -12.18 -18.09
N GLY A 57 0.25 -13.32 -17.69
CA GLY A 57 -0.07 -14.62 -18.31
C GLY A 57 -1.55 -14.97 -18.16
N TYR A 58 -2.10 -14.84 -16.95
CA TYR A 58 -3.50 -15.14 -16.70
C TYR A 58 -4.46 -14.21 -17.46
N ALA A 59 -4.11 -12.93 -17.61
CA ALA A 59 -4.89 -12.00 -18.42
C ALA A 59 -4.97 -12.43 -19.89
N VAL A 60 -3.88 -12.95 -20.46
CA VAL A 60 -3.88 -13.48 -21.83
C VAL A 60 -4.74 -14.75 -21.92
N ASP A 61 -4.64 -15.66 -20.95
CA ASP A 61 -5.47 -16.89 -20.92
C ASP A 61 -6.97 -16.55 -20.93
N LEU A 62 -7.40 -15.54 -20.16
CA LEU A 62 -8.78 -15.06 -20.14
C LEU A 62 -9.23 -14.52 -21.51
N LEU A 63 -8.39 -13.71 -22.15
CA LEU A 63 -8.69 -13.18 -23.49
C LEU A 63 -8.83 -14.29 -24.53
N MET A 64 -7.98 -15.33 -24.46
CA MET A 64 -8.06 -16.50 -25.34
C MET A 64 -9.35 -17.31 -25.11
N GLN A 65 -9.91 -17.27 -23.91
CA GLN A 65 -11.19 -17.89 -23.55
C GLN A 65 -12.39 -17.00 -23.91
N GLY A 66 -12.16 -15.82 -24.50
CA GLY A 66 -13.21 -14.86 -24.85
C GLY A 66 -13.71 -14.01 -23.67
N GLU A 67 -13.07 -14.10 -22.51
CA GLU A 67 -13.41 -13.27 -21.35
C GLU A 67 -12.79 -11.88 -21.48
N THR A 68 -13.59 -10.84 -21.24
CA THR A 68 -13.17 -9.43 -21.33
C THR A 68 -13.75 -8.62 -20.16
N ALA A 69 -13.34 -7.35 -20.03
CA ALA A 69 -13.85 -6.41 -19.02
C ALA A 69 -13.67 -6.87 -17.55
N LYS A 70 -12.53 -7.50 -17.25
CA LYS A 70 -12.17 -7.97 -15.91
C LYS A 70 -10.79 -7.45 -15.50
N GLY A 71 -10.62 -7.15 -14.22
CA GLY A 71 -9.31 -6.95 -13.59
C GLY A 71 -8.76 -8.28 -13.07
N VAL A 72 -7.47 -8.53 -13.27
CA VAL A 72 -6.75 -9.65 -12.67
C VAL A 72 -6.04 -9.22 -11.39
N GLY A 73 -6.07 -10.07 -10.36
CA GLY A 73 -5.44 -9.77 -9.08
C GLY A 73 -5.13 -11.03 -8.27
N ILE A 74 -4.71 -10.84 -7.03
CA ILE A 74 -4.48 -11.92 -6.08
C ILE A 74 -5.40 -11.77 -4.86
N LYS A 75 -6.13 -12.84 -4.51
CA LYS A 75 -6.98 -12.91 -3.31
C LYS A 75 -6.71 -14.23 -2.62
N ASN A 76 -6.37 -14.19 -1.32
CA ASN A 76 -6.02 -15.38 -0.53
C ASN A 76 -4.96 -16.26 -1.22
N ASN A 77 -3.90 -15.63 -1.73
CA ASN A 77 -2.78 -16.26 -2.45
C ASN A 77 -3.15 -16.98 -3.76
N LYS A 78 -4.35 -16.73 -4.31
CA LYS A 78 -4.81 -17.26 -5.60
C LYS A 78 -5.00 -16.14 -6.60
N ILE A 79 -4.64 -16.39 -7.87
CA ILE A 79 -4.94 -15.46 -8.96
C ILE A 79 -6.44 -15.53 -9.24
N VAL A 80 -7.08 -14.36 -9.36
CA VAL A 80 -8.52 -14.22 -9.58
C VAL A 80 -8.78 -13.18 -10.67
N ALA A 81 -9.90 -13.35 -11.38
CA ALA A 81 -10.45 -12.35 -12.29
C ALA A 81 -11.74 -11.78 -11.66
N THR A 82 -11.85 -10.46 -11.61
CA THR A 82 -12.99 -9.76 -11.00
C THR A 82 -13.58 -8.81 -12.02
N SER A 83 -14.90 -8.71 -12.12
CA SER A 83 -15.56 -7.77 -13.04
C SER A 83 -15.23 -6.32 -12.68
N PHE A 84 -15.18 -5.43 -13.67
CA PHE A 84 -14.94 -4.01 -13.39
C PHE A 84 -16.05 -3.36 -12.54
N ASP A 85 -17.31 -3.77 -12.71
CA ASP A 85 -18.42 -3.28 -11.90
C ASP A 85 -18.20 -3.57 -10.40
N GLU A 86 -17.76 -4.79 -10.08
CA GLU A 86 -17.43 -5.18 -8.70
C GLU A 86 -16.21 -4.42 -8.16
N ILE A 87 -15.19 -4.20 -8.99
CA ILE A 87 -13.98 -3.44 -8.60
C ILE A 87 -14.35 -1.99 -8.26
N PHE A 88 -15.18 -1.35 -9.09
CA PHE A 88 -15.52 0.07 -8.95
C PHE A 88 -16.59 0.36 -7.89
N ASP A 89 -17.31 -0.66 -7.41
CA ASP A 89 -18.21 -0.54 -6.25
C ASP A 89 -17.41 -0.23 -4.95
N GLY A 90 -16.09 -0.40 -4.93
CA GLY A 90 -15.19 0.14 -3.91
C GLY A 90 -15.30 -0.51 -2.52
N LYS A 91 -16.11 -1.58 -2.38
CA LYS A 91 -16.37 -2.25 -1.09
C LYS A 91 -15.23 -3.14 -0.59
N ASP A 92 -14.26 -3.44 -1.45
CA ASP A 92 -13.25 -4.47 -1.19
C ASP A 92 -11.93 -3.94 -0.63
N HIS A 93 -11.69 -2.62 -0.61
CA HIS A 93 -10.52 -2.07 0.06
C HIS A 93 -10.72 -2.04 1.58
N LYS A 94 -10.06 -2.95 2.30
CA LYS A 94 -10.16 -3.09 3.75
C LYS A 94 -8.82 -2.84 4.41
N PHE A 95 -8.82 -2.04 5.47
CA PHE A 95 -7.65 -1.82 6.30
C PHE A 95 -7.46 -2.99 7.26
N ASP A 96 -6.24 -3.50 7.37
CA ASP A 96 -5.91 -4.57 8.32
C ASP A 96 -5.63 -3.97 9.71
N TYR A 97 -6.68 -3.87 10.53
CA TYR A 97 -6.55 -3.41 11.91
C TYR A 97 -5.64 -4.29 12.77
N SER A 98 -5.47 -5.58 12.43
CA SER A 98 -4.62 -6.46 13.22
C SER A 98 -3.14 -6.05 13.13
N LEU A 99 -2.71 -5.57 11.96
CA LEU A 99 -1.36 -5.06 11.75
C LEU A 99 -1.13 -3.74 12.49
N TYR A 100 -2.13 -2.86 12.50
CA TYR A 100 -2.09 -1.62 13.28
C TYR A 100 -1.96 -1.88 14.78
N GLU A 101 -2.78 -2.79 15.31
CA GLU A 101 -2.70 -3.19 16.72
C GLU A 101 -1.36 -3.86 17.07
N LEU A 102 -0.81 -4.65 16.14
CA LEU A 102 0.51 -5.23 16.31
C LEU A 102 1.60 -4.15 16.38
N ALA A 103 1.55 -3.15 15.49
CA ALA A 103 2.50 -2.04 15.50
C ALA A 103 2.44 -1.26 16.83
N ASN A 104 1.25 -1.01 17.38
CA ASN A 104 1.07 -0.38 18.68
C ASN A 104 1.72 -1.20 19.82
N LYS A 105 1.54 -2.52 19.82
CA LYS A 105 2.15 -3.40 20.84
C LYS A 105 3.68 -3.47 20.74
N LEU A 106 4.23 -3.46 19.54
CA LEU A 106 5.67 -3.55 19.30
C LEU A 106 6.41 -2.22 19.48
N SER A 107 5.68 -1.11 19.46
CA SER A 107 6.25 0.24 19.57
C SER A 107 6.43 0.72 21.00
N ILE A 108 6.47 -0.17 22.00
CA ILE A 108 6.78 0.15 23.40
C ILE A 108 8.25 0.56 23.60
#